data_AF-A0A930MF63-F1
#
_entry.id   AF-A0A930MF63-F1
#
_cell.length_a   1.000
_cell.length_b   1.000
_cell.length_c   1.000
_cell.angle_alpha   90.00
_cell.angle_beta   90.00
_cell.angle_gamma   90.00
#
_symmetry.space_group_name_H-M   'P 1'
#
loop_
_entity.id
_entity.type
_entity.pdbx_description
1 polymer ?
#
loop_
_entity_poly.entity_id
_entity_poly.type
_entity_poly.pdbx_seq_one_letter_code
_entity_poly.pdbx_strand_id
1 'polypeptide(L)'
;GANRTGRFSGRHIQLQNLPRNYLIDLECARDLVRQGNYAALEMLYESVPDVLSQLTRTAFIPKEGRKFIVADFSAIEARVLSWLAKEKWRMDIFAKNGDIYCATAGRMFHCNVVKHGENGYLRQKGKQAELACIAEGQLVLTNEGLVPIERVRMEHLLWDGESWVSHDGVIFKGEREVITYEGLTATPDHLVWVEGKAQPIQFGDAASCGAHLVQTGTAIRLGENHQRTARLYDIRNAGKHHRFTVSGKLVHNCGYGGSVGALKAFGALESGMKEEELKPLVDAWRAANPHIVDFWWAVDRAAKDCIKERSKTVTHGIQFICQSGMMFIELPSGRRLAYAKPRIGENKFGGESITYMGLNTAKKWERIESYGPKLVENITQAISRDILCYAMQTLKHMDIVAHVHDELIIECEECASLSDVCDQMARTPPWAKGLLLCADGFECSFYQKD
;
A
#
# COMPACT_ATOMS: atom_id res chain seq x y z
N GLY A 1 0.99 -5.58 -7.90
CA GLY A 1 1.48 -4.57 -8.87
C GLY A 1 2.70 -5.01 -9.65
N ALA A 2 3.82 -5.30 -8.97
CA ALA A 2 5.17 -5.35 -9.57
C ALA A 2 5.32 -6.06 -10.93
N ASN A 3 4.84 -7.30 -11.08
CA ASN A 3 4.98 -8.07 -12.32
C ASN A 3 4.32 -7.42 -13.55
N ARG A 4 3.31 -6.56 -13.37
CA ARG A 4 2.62 -5.90 -14.49
C ARG A 4 3.11 -4.49 -14.73
N THR A 5 3.44 -3.78 -13.67
CA THR A 5 3.96 -2.41 -13.74
C THR A 5 5.41 -2.37 -14.21
N GLY A 6 6.07 -3.54 -14.28
CA GLY A 6 7.45 -3.73 -14.72
C GLY A 6 8.46 -3.05 -13.80
N ARG A 7 8.08 -2.78 -12.55
CA ARG A 7 9.03 -2.37 -11.52
C ARG A 7 10.15 -3.39 -11.45
N PHE A 8 11.38 -2.90 -11.36
CA PHE A 8 12.54 -3.77 -11.23
C PHE A 8 12.51 -4.44 -9.86
N SER A 9 13.00 -5.68 -9.85
CA SER A 9 13.28 -6.44 -8.63
C SER A 9 14.73 -6.89 -8.70
N GLY A 10 15.50 -6.73 -7.62
CA GLY A 10 16.86 -7.25 -7.56
C GLY A 10 16.90 -8.78 -7.65
N ARG A 11 17.95 -9.30 -8.28
CA ARG A 11 18.32 -10.73 -8.23
C ARG A 11 19.61 -10.84 -7.42
N HIS A 12 19.70 -11.85 -6.55
CA HIS A 12 20.78 -12.04 -5.56
C HIS A 12 20.72 -11.06 -4.39
N ILE A 13 21.08 -9.79 -4.59
CA ILE A 13 20.93 -8.76 -3.57
C ILE A 13 19.68 -7.92 -3.90
N GLN A 14 18.72 -7.90 -2.98
CA GLN A 14 17.50 -7.11 -3.11
C GLN A 14 17.62 -5.85 -2.26
N LEU A 15 18.24 -4.81 -2.81
CA LEU A 15 18.40 -3.50 -2.14
C LEU A 15 17.05 -2.94 -1.65
N GLN A 16 15.95 -3.27 -2.35
CA GLN A 16 14.59 -2.88 -1.97
C GLN A 16 14.14 -3.44 -0.60
N ASN A 17 14.70 -4.57 -0.19
CA ASN A 17 14.31 -5.29 1.02
C ASN A 17 15.31 -5.12 2.18
N LEU A 18 16.38 -4.32 1.98
CA LEU A 18 17.33 -4.07 3.06
C LEU A 18 16.66 -3.25 4.19
N PRO A 19 16.93 -3.58 5.47
CA PRO A 19 16.40 -2.86 6.62
C PRO A 19 16.60 -1.34 6.52
N ARG A 20 15.65 -0.55 7.00
CA ARG A 20 15.78 0.91 7.06
C ARG A 20 16.66 1.30 8.26
N ASN A 21 17.44 2.36 8.10
CA ASN A 21 18.22 2.96 9.18
C ASN A 21 17.33 3.83 10.07
N TYR A 22 17.44 3.66 11.38
CA TYR A 22 16.83 4.52 12.40
C TYR A 22 17.76 4.81 13.60
N LEU A 23 18.96 4.22 13.62
CA LEU A 23 20.03 4.61 14.54
C LEU A 23 20.44 6.08 14.32
N ILE A 24 20.50 6.84 15.40
CA ILE A 24 20.87 8.27 15.38
C ILE A 24 22.37 8.44 15.10
N ASP A 25 23.18 7.48 15.53
CA ASP A 25 24.65 7.49 15.53
C ASP A 25 25.21 6.37 14.62
N LEU A 26 24.63 6.24 13.43
CA LEU A 26 24.92 5.17 12.47
C LEU A 26 26.42 5.03 12.13
N GLU A 27 27.14 6.15 12.03
CA GLU A 27 28.59 6.18 11.78
C GLU A 27 29.39 5.60 12.96
N CYS A 28 29.02 5.93 14.19
CA CYS A 28 29.67 5.39 15.39
C CYS A 28 29.44 3.88 15.51
N ALA A 29 28.19 3.43 15.33
CA ALA A 29 27.83 2.00 15.30
C ALA A 29 28.65 1.25 14.24
N ARG A 30 28.78 1.85 13.05
CA ARG A 30 29.58 1.30 11.94
C ARG A 30 31.05 1.17 12.32
N ASP A 31 31.64 2.19 12.92
CA ASP A 31 33.06 2.19 13.30
C ASP A 31 33.37 1.17 14.38
N LEU A 32 32.48 1.01 15.37
CA LEU A 32 32.61 -0.03 16.40
C LEU A 32 32.62 -1.43 15.79
N VAL A 33 31.72 -1.70 14.83
CA VAL A 33 31.70 -2.97 14.08
C VAL A 33 32.98 -3.16 13.27
N ARG A 34 33.45 -2.12 12.55
CA ARG A 34 34.69 -2.19 11.75
C ARG A 34 35.92 -2.46 12.59
N GLN A 35 35.96 -1.94 13.82
CA GLN A 35 37.04 -2.17 14.79
C GLN A 35 36.93 -3.52 15.50
N GLY A 36 35.83 -4.27 15.33
CA GLY A 36 35.56 -5.51 16.05
C GLY A 36 35.25 -5.31 17.54
N ASN A 37 34.83 -4.11 17.95
CA ASN A 37 34.57 -3.77 19.35
C ASN A 37 33.16 -4.17 19.78
N TYR A 38 32.90 -5.47 19.84
CA TYR A 38 31.59 -6.02 20.22
C TYR A 38 31.21 -5.71 21.67
N ALA A 39 32.19 -5.57 22.57
CA ALA A 39 31.93 -5.19 23.96
C ALA A 39 31.29 -3.79 24.05
N ALA A 40 31.81 -2.81 23.31
CA ALA A 40 31.21 -1.48 23.26
C ALA A 40 29.82 -1.50 22.58
N LEU A 41 29.62 -2.33 21.55
CA LEU A 41 28.31 -2.48 20.92
C LEU A 41 27.25 -3.02 21.89
N GLU A 42 27.58 -4.04 22.68
CA GLU A 42 26.69 -4.61 23.70
C GLU A 42 26.38 -3.62 24.84
N MET A 43 27.31 -2.71 25.13
CA MET A 43 27.11 -1.68 26.16
C MET A 43 26.27 -0.50 25.67
N LEU A 44 26.42 -0.11 24.40
CA LEU A 44 25.83 1.11 23.84
C LEU A 44 24.46 0.88 23.17
N TYR A 45 24.19 -0.34 22.70
CA TYR A 45 22.97 -0.65 21.95
C TYR A 45 22.21 -1.82 22.57
N GLU A 46 20.89 -1.70 22.60
CA GLU A 46 19.98 -2.70 23.20
C GLU A 46 20.01 -4.06 22.46
N SER A 47 20.31 -4.05 21.16
CA SER A 47 20.30 -5.24 20.32
C SER A 47 21.39 -5.19 19.25
N VAL A 48 22.49 -5.91 19.47
CA VAL A 48 23.56 -6.07 18.48
C VAL A 48 23.05 -6.67 17.15
N PRO A 49 22.17 -7.69 17.13
CA PRO A 49 21.60 -8.20 15.87
C PRO A 49 20.84 -7.13 15.08
N ASP A 50 20.08 -6.27 15.75
CA ASP A 50 19.35 -5.18 15.09
C ASP A 50 20.32 -4.12 14.55
N VAL A 51 21.35 -3.74 15.32
CA VAL A 51 22.41 -2.84 14.85
C VAL A 51 23.08 -3.38 13.58
N LEU A 52 23.48 -4.66 13.59
CA LEU A 52 24.09 -5.31 12.41
C LEU A 52 23.12 -5.33 11.22
N SER A 53 21.84 -5.61 11.46
CA SER A 53 20.78 -5.58 10.45
C SER A 53 20.69 -4.21 9.77
N GLN A 54 20.65 -3.13 10.55
CA GLN A 54 20.62 -1.75 10.05
C GLN A 54 21.91 -1.35 9.32
N LEU A 55 23.07 -1.85 9.76
CA LEU A 55 24.37 -1.55 9.14
C LEU A 55 24.57 -2.22 7.77
N THR A 56 23.71 -3.16 7.37
CA THR A 56 23.81 -3.85 6.07
C THR A 56 23.86 -2.90 4.88
N ARG A 57 23.07 -1.80 4.88
CA ARG A 57 23.11 -0.78 3.82
C ARG A 57 24.44 -0.03 3.80
N THR A 58 25.00 0.26 4.97
CA THR A 58 26.24 1.03 5.08
C THR A 58 27.44 0.27 4.52
N ALA A 59 27.34 -1.06 4.34
CA ALA A 59 28.40 -1.86 3.72
C ALA A 59 28.69 -1.44 2.26
N PHE A 60 27.74 -0.82 1.57
CA PHE A 60 27.97 -0.26 0.23
C PHE A 60 28.67 1.09 0.36
N ILE A 61 29.90 1.17 -0.15
CA ILE A 61 30.74 2.37 -0.19
C ILE A 61 31.17 2.68 -1.62
N PRO A 62 31.36 3.96 -1.98
CA PRO A 62 31.89 4.33 -3.28
C PRO A 62 33.38 3.98 -3.37
N LYS A 63 33.93 4.01 -4.59
CA LYS A 63 35.39 3.93 -4.79
C LYS A 63 36.13 5.08 -4.10
N GLU A 64 37.41 4.86 -3.83
CA GLU A 64 38.30 5.88 -3.27
C GLU A 64 38.25 7.19 -4.07
N GLY A 65 38.12 8.32 -3.36
CA GLY A 65 38.02 9.65 -3.97
C GLY A 65 36.68 9.95 -4.67
N ARG A 66 35.64 9.14 -4.41
CA ARG A 66 34.28 9.32 -4.91
C ARG A 66 33.26 9.33 -3.79
N LYS A 67 32.09 9.88 -4.08
CA LYS A 67 30.90 9.89 -3.21
C LYS A 67 29.70 9.24 -3.88
N PHE A 68 28.67 8.95 -3.09
CA PHE A 68 27.34 8.67 -3.62
C PHE A 68 26.48 9.93 -3.59
N ILE A 69 25.75 10.16 -4.68
CA ILE A 69 24.56 11.00 -4.72
C ILE A 69 23.35 10.07 -4.74
N VAL A 70 22.50 10.20 -3.73
CA VAL A 70 21.22 9.47 -3.64
C VAL A 70 20.11 10.48 -3.94
N ALA A 71 19.43 10.32 -5.07
CA ALA A 71 18.37 11.22 -5.51
C ALA A 71 17.05 10.45 -5.65
N ASP A 72 15.97 10.97 -5.08
CA ASP A 72 14.65 10.36 -5.07
C ASP A 72 13.59 11.33 -5.61
N PHE A 73 12.56 10.79 -6.27
CA PHE A 73 11.45 11.61 -6.70
C PHE A 73 10.54 11.95 -5.51
N SER A 74 10.31 13.24 -5.31
CA SER A 74 9.38 13.71 -4.28
C SER A 74 7.92 13.33 -4.61
N ALA A 75 7.42 12.26 -4.01
CA ALA A 75 6.02 11.81 -4.11
C ALA A 75 5.55 11.55 -5.56
N ILE A 76 6.36 10.82 -6.34
CA ILE A 76 6.12 10.60 -7.78
C ILE A 76 4.74 10.03 -8.10
N GLU A 77 4.29 9.03 -7.36
CA GLU A 77 2.98 8.39 -7.60
C GLU A 77 1.83 9.36 -7.34
N ALA A 78 1.94 10.20 -6.31
CA ALA A 78 0.96 11.23 -6.00
C ALA A 78 0.90 12.31 -7.10
N ARG A 79 2.06 12.72 -7.63
CA ARG A 79 2.16 13.68 -8.75
C ARG A 79 1.55 13.11 -10.02
N VAL A 80 1.91 11.87 -10.38
CA VAL A 80 1.36 11.16 -11.55
C VAL A 80 -0.15 10.99 -11.44
N LEU A 81 -0.65 10.51 -10.30
CA LEU A 81 -2.08 10.34 -10.08
C LEU A 81 -2.84 11.67 -10.21
N SER A 82 -2.31 12.73 -9.61
CA SER A 82 -2.93 14.07 -9.65
C SER A 82 -2.93 14.65 -11.06
N TRP A 83 -1.86 14.45 -11.81
CA TRP A 83 -1.74 14.87 -13.21
C TRP A 83 -2.71 14.12 -14.13
N LEU A 84 -2.79 12.80 -14.02
CA LEU A 84 -3.72 11.98 -14.80
C LEU A 84 -5.17 12.37 -14.52
N ALA A 85 -5.52 12.55 -13.25
CA ALA A 85 -6.85 12.93 -12.81
C ALA A 85 -7.16 14.42 -13.08
N LYS A 86 -6.16 15.26 -13.35
CA LYS A 86 -6.29 16.73 -13.40
C LYS A 86 -6.84 17.32 -12.09
N GLU A 87 -6.36 16.81 -10.97
CA GLU A 87 -6.75 17.26 -9.63
C GLU A 87 -6.04 18.57 -9.29
N LYS A 88 -6.68 19.69 -9.63
CA LYS A 88 -6.07 21.04 -9.67
C LYS A 88 -5.39 21.43 -8.37
N TRP A 89 -6.06 21.23 -7.23
CA TRP A 89 -5.50 21.69 -5.96
C TRP A 89 -4.22 20.94 -5.59
N ARG A 90 -4.12 19.63 -5.90
CA ARG A 90 -2.89 18.87 -5.66
C ARG A 90 -1.79 19.37 -6.57
N MET A 91 -2.12 19.66 -7.84
CA MET A 91 -1.19 20.27 -8.79
C MET A 91 -0.70 21.66 -8.33
N ASP A 92 -1.57 22.48 -7.74
CA ASP A 92 -1.20 23.80 -7.19
C ASP A 92 -0.24 23.68 -6.00
N ILE A 93 -0.43 22.66 -5.13
CA ILE A 93 0.51 22.34 -4.05
C ILE A 93 1.87 21.95 -4.63
N PHE A 94 1.88 21.07 -5.64
CA PHE A 94 3.10 20.65 -6.30
C PHE A 94 3.82 21.80 -7.02
N ALA A 95 3.09 22.75 -7.62
CA ALA A 95 3.65 23.93 -8.28
C ALA A 95 4.35 24.88 -7.30
N LYS A 96 3.94 24.87 -6.02
CA LYS A 96 4.54 25.65 -4.94
C LYS A 96 5.62 24.85 -4.17
N ASN A 97 6.04 23.69 -4.67
CA ASN A 97 6.92 22.75 -3.98
C ASN A 97 6.42 22.35 -2.57
N GLY A 98 5.09 22.38 -2.37
CA GLY A 98 4.49 22.00 -1.11
C GLY A 98 4.44 20.49 -0.91
N ASP A 99 4.48 20.07 0.36
CA ASP A 99 4.33 18.66 0.72
C ASP A 99 2.86 18.24 0.61
N ILE A 100 2.57 17.37 -0.37
CA ILE A 100 1.20 16.93 -0.62
C ILE A 100 0.59 16.16 0.54
N TYR A 101 1.40 15.42 1.32
CA TYR A 101 0.90 14.65 2.45
C TYR A 101 0.55 15.58 3.61
N CYS A 102 1.33 16.64 3.82
CA CYS A 102 0.96 17.71 4.75
C CYS A 102 -0.31 18.44 4.30
N ALA A 103 -0.42 18.80 3.02
CA ALA A 103 -1.60 19.49 2.50
C ALA A 103 -2.87 18.61 2.54
N THR A 104 -2.73 17.32 2.22
CA THR A 104 -3.80 16.32 2.35
C THR A 104 -4.20 16.17 3.82
N ALA A 105 -3.24 16.00 4.73
CA ALA A 105 -3.51 15.92 6.16
C ALA A 105 -4.19 17.19 6.68
N GLY A 106 -3.71 18.38 6.34
CA GLY A 106 -4.32 19.63 6.78
C GLY A 106 -5.74 19.83 6.27
N ARG A 107 -6.06 19.36 5.05
CA ARG A 107 -7.44 19.33 4.54
C ARG A 107 -8.32 18.30 5.23
N MET A 108 -7.78 17.12 5.54
CA MET A 108 -8.51 16.03 6.19
C MET A 108 -8.78 16.32 7.67
N PHE A 109 -7.82 16.92 8.37
CA PHE A 109 -7.87 17.21 9.81
C PHE A 109 -8.20 18.67 10.12
N HIS A 110 -8.48 19.48 9.11
CA HIS A 110 -8.80 20.91 9.24
C HIS A 110 -7.80 21.70 10.11
N CYS A 111 -6.50 21.41 9.97
CA CYS A 111 -5.43 22.04 10.74
C CYS A 111 -4.20 22.34 9.87
N ASN A 112 -3.28 23.17 10.37
CA ASN A 112 -2.00 23.38 9.70
C ASN A 112 -1.08 22.18 9.94
N VAL A 113 -0.40 21.70 8.90
CA VAL A 113 0.53 20.56 8.98
C VAL A 113 1.84 20.93 8.29
N VAL A 114 2.94 20.89 9.04
CA VAL A 114 4.29 21.24 8.58
C VAL A 114 5.22 20.05 8.77
N LYS A 115 6.02 19.71 7.74
CA LYS A 115 7.00 18.61 7.79
C LYS A 115 8.00 18.91 8.92
N HIS A 116 8.15 17.98 9.88
CA HIS A 116 8.96 18.16 11.10
C HIS A 116 8.59 19.37 11.98
N GLY A 117 7.36 19.88 11.85
CA GLY A 117 6.88 21.04 12.61
C GLY A 117 5.49 20.81 13.19
N GLU A 118 4.68 21.87 13.21
CA GLU A 118 3.30 21.83 13.69
C GLU A 118 2.51 20.68 13.05
N ASN A 119 1.94 19.80 13.87
CA ASN A 119 1.22 18.60 13.44
C ASN A 119 1.96 17.68 12.46
N GLY A 120 3.30 17.74 12.39
CA GLY A 120 4.09 16.97 11.43
C GLY A 120 3.89 15.45 11.49
N TYR A 121 3.47 14.91 12.64
CA TYR A 121 3.08 13.51 12.80
C TYR A 121 1.85 13.12 11.95
N LEU A 122 0.98 14.07 11.60
CA LEU A 122 -0.18 13.85 10.71
C LEU A 122 0.23 13.63 9.25
N ARG A 123 1.44 14.01 8.87
CA ARG A 123 1.98 13.77 7.52
C ARG A 123 2.01 12.28 7.19
N GLN A 124 2.44 11.45 8.15
CA GLN A 124 2.48 10.00 7.98
C GLN A 124 1.07 9.43 7.82
N LYS A 125 0.09 9.99 8.54
CA LYS A 125 -1.34 9.62 8.40
C LYS A 125 -1.89 9.90 7.00
N GLY A 126 -1.48 11.01 6.37
CA GLY A 126 -1.79 11.30 4.97
C GLY A 126 -1.19 10.31 3.96
N LYS A 127 -0.13 9.59 4.34
CA LYS A 127 0.54 8.56 3.52
C LYS A 127 -0.14 7.18 3.58
N GLN A 128 -0.91 6.91 4.64
CA GLN A 128 -1.23 5.56 5.13
C GLN A 128 -2.65 5.06 4.83
N ALA A 129 -3.35 5.57 3.83
CA ALA A 129 -4.75 5.18 3.59
C ALA A 129 -4.96 3.90 2.74
N GLU A 130 -4.10 2.84 2.75
CA GLU A 130 -4.22 1.61 1.88
C GLU A 130 -4.12 0.16 2.56
N LEU A 131 -5.23 -0.66 2.73
CA LEU A 131 -5.40 -2.19 2.86
C LEU A 131 -5.55 -3.08 4.22
N ALA A 132 -6.57 -4.03 4.43
CA ALA A 132 -6.72 -5.24 5.44
C ALA A 132 -7.97 -6.30 5.34
N CYS A 133 -8.04 -7.57 5.96
CA CYS A 133 -8.99 -8.81 5.72
C CYS A 133 -9.26 -10.02 6.80
N ILE A 134 -10.20 -11.03 6.67
CA ILE A 134 -10.57 -12.30 7.53
C ILE A 134 -10.46 -13.67 6.78
N ALA A 135 -10.45 -14.90 7.35
CA ALA A 135 -10.38 -16.23 6.66
C ALA A 135 -11.71 -16.97 6.29
N GLU A 136 -11.68 -17.84 5.27
CA GLU A 136 -12.77 -18.69 4.70
C GLU A 136 -13.24 -19.77 5.67
N GLY A 137 -14.53 -20.10 5.63
CA GLY A 137 -15.13 -21.17 6.45
C GLY A 137 -15.43 -20.76 7.89
N GLN A 138 -15.01 -19.57 8.31
CA GLN A 138 -15.32 -19.01 9.62
C GLN A 138 -16.82 -18.70 9.73
N LEU A 139 -17.44 -19.04 10.86
CA LEU A 139 -18.90 -19.05 10.98
C LEU A 139 -19.43 -17.71 11.49
N VAL A 140 -20.08 -16.96 10.61
CA VAL A 140 -20.73 -15.69 10.94
C VAL A 140 -22.07 -15.96 11.61
N LEU A 141 -22.34 -15.27 12.71
CA LEU A 141 -23.63 -15.34 13.39
C LEU A 141 -24.64 -14.43 12.69
N THR A 142 -25.62 -15.05 12.03
CA THR A 142 -26.73 -14.36 11.36
C THR A 142 -28.07 -14.63 12.06
N ASN A 143 -29.09 -13.85 11.72
CA ASN A 143 -30.47 -14.04 12.20
C ASN A 143 -31.08 -15.39 11.77
N GLU A 144 -30.46 -16.10 10.83
CA GLU A 144 -30.86 -17.42 10.34
C GLU A 144 -29.95 -18.55 10.88
N GLY A 145 -29.00 -18.22 11.77
CA GLY A 145 -28.07 -19.17 12.38
C GLY A 145 -26.62 -18.92 12.00
N LEU A 146 -25.76 -19.93 12.18
CA LEU A 146 -24.34 -19.83 11.84
C LEU A 146 -24.13 -20.11 10.36
N VAL A 147 -23.59 -19.12 9.64
CA VAL A 147 -23.36 -19.17 8.20
C VAL A 147 -21.87 -18.97 7.92
N PRO A 148 -21.19 -19.85 7.16
CA PRO A 148 -19.81 -19.61 6.73
C PRO A 148 -19.66 -18.24 6.07
N ILE A 149 -18.59 -17.52 6.37
CA ILE A 149 -18.40 -16.11 5.97
C ILE A 149 -18.55 -15.91 4.46
N GLU A 150 -18.10 -16.87 3.65
CA GLU A 150 -18.23 -16.84 2.20
C GLU A 150 -19.65 -17.07 1.67
N ARG A 151 -20.57 -17.50 2.52
CA ARG A 151 -21.98 -17.81 2.19
C ARG A 151 -22.98 -16.82 2.77
N VAL A 152 -22.53 -15.77 3.46
CA VAL A 152 -23.42 -14.75 3.99
C VAL A 152 -24.03 -13.94 2.82
N ARG A 153 -25.37 -13.88 2.75
CA ARG A 153 -26.16 -13.20 1.73
C ARG A 153 -26.66 -11.84 2.24
N MET A 154 -27.03 -10.94 1.32
CA MET A 154 -27.49 -9.57 1.63
C MET A 154 -28.74 -9.51 2.53
N GLU A 155 -29.56 -10.56 2.53
CA GLU A 155 -30.76 -10.69 3.36
C GLU A 155 -30.47 -11.08 4.81
N HIS A 156 -29.26 -11.59 5.10
CA HIS A 156 -28.88 -11.93 6.46
C HIS A 156 -28.61 -10.66 7.28
N LEU A 157 -29.13 -10.61 8.50
CA LEU A 157 -28.70 -9.66 9.52
C LEU A 157 -27.59 -10.31 10.34
N LEU A 158 -26.58 -9.53 10.71
CA LEU A 158 -25.43 -10.00 11.49
C LEU A 158 -25.58 -9.60 12.95
N TRP A 159 -25.12 -10.44 13.86
CA TRP A 159 -25.05 -10.07 15.27
C TRP A 159 -23.79 -9.25 15.55
N ASP A 160 -23.96 -7.97 15.90
CA ASP A 160 -22.83 -7.08 16.21
C ASP A 160 -22.41 -7.12 17.69
N GLY A 161 -22.94 -8.06 18.47
CA GLY A 161 -22.70 -8.15 19.91
C GLY A 161 -23.77 -7.45 20.76
N GLU A 162 -24.58 -6.56 20.17
CA GLU A 162 -25.66 -5.85 20.86
C GLU A 162 -27.01 -5.99 20.13
N SER A 163 -27.01 -5.98 18.80
CA SER A 163 -28.20 -5.98 17.97
C SER A 163 -27.98 -6.67 16.62
N TRP A 164 -29.08 -7.01 15.95
CA TRP A 164 -29.06 -7.50 14.57
C TRP A 164 -28.90 -6.33 13.60
N VAL A 165 -27.88 -6.37 12.75
CA VAL A 165 -27.51 -5.28 11.86
C VAL A 165 -27.44 -5.70 10.40
N SER A 166 -27.81 -4.79 9.49
CA SER A 166 -27.65 -4.97 8.06
C SER A 166 -26.18 -4.83 7.64
N HIS A 167 -25.83 -5.38 6.48
CA HIS A 167 -24.50 -5.29 5.90
C HIS A 167 -24.55 -5.18 4.38
N ASP A 168 -23.45 -4.72 3.78
CA ASP A 168 -23.31 -4.47 2.34
C ASP A 168 -22.60 -5.62 1.62
N GLY A 169 -22.81 -6.84 2.11
CA GLY A 169 -22.32 -8.07 1.50
C GLY A 169 -20.88 -8.47 1.85
N VAL A 170 -20.55 -9.71 1.48
CA VAL A 170 -19.26 -10.35 1.77
C VAL A 170 -18.22 -9.96 0.73
N ILE A 171 -17.00 -9.61 1.17
CA ILE A 171 -15.86 -9.28 0.33
C ILE A 171 -14.83 -10.41 0.37
N PHE A 172 -14.49 -11.03 -0.75
CA PHE A 172 -13.30 -11.87 -0.83
C PHE A 172 -12.03 -11.03 -1.01
N LYS A 173 -10.95 -11.45 -0.37
CA LYS A 173 -9.72 -10.67 -0.22
C LYS A 173 -8.45 -11.40 -0.66
N GLY A 174 -8.58 -12.57 -1.27
CA GLY A 174 -7.46 -13.39 -1.74
C GLY A 174 -7.04 -14.44 -0.72
N GLU A 175 -5.85 -15.04 -0.90
CA GLU A 175 -5.27 -15.99 0.06
C GLU A 175 -4.08 -15.33 0.77
N ARG A 176 -4.02 -15.44 2.10
CA ARG A 176 -2.84 -15.04 2.90
C ARG A 176 -2.62 -16.01 4.05
N GLU A 177 -1.49 -15.87 4.72
CA GLU A 177 -1.22 -16.57 5.98
C GLU A 177 -2.19 -16.13 7.07
N VAL A 178 -2.70 -17.12 7.80
CA VAL A 178 -3.64 -16.94 8.90
C VAL A 178 -3.13 -17.66 10.13
N ILE A 179 -3.53 -17.13 11.28
CA ILE A 179 -3.37 -17.76 12.57
C ILE A 179 -4.74 -18.21 13.07
N THR A 180 -4.76 -19.20 13.95
CA THR A 180 -5.99 -19.64 14.64
C THR A 180 -5.78 -19.46 16.12
N TYR A 181 -6.70 -18.78 16.79
CA TYR A 181 -6.64 -18.49 18.22
C TYR A 181 -8.06 -18.33 18.77
N GLU A 182 -8.35 -19.03 19.88
CA GLU A 182 -9.69 -19.18 20.48
C GLU A 182 -10.84 -19.52 19.50
N GLY A 183 -10.56 -20.35 18.50
CA GLY A 183 -11.56 -20.81 17.52
C GLY A 183 -11.83 -19.84 16.37
N LEU A 184 -11.28 -18.63 16.41
CA LEU A 184 -11.24 -17.72 15.25
C LEU A 184 -10.02 -18.06 14.40
N THR A 185 -10.16 -18.03 13.07
CA THR A 185 -9.06 -18.09 12.11
C THR A 185 -9.09 -16.83 11.25
N ALA A 186 -8.04 -16.02 11.30
CA ALA A 186 -7.95 -14.77 10.57
C ALA A 186 -6.48 -14.39 10.35
N THR A 187 -6.22 -13.35 9.55
CA THR A 187 -4.86 -12.84 9.40
C THR A 187 -4.38 -12.20 10.72
N PRO A 188 -3.08 -12.20 11.03
CA PRO A 188 -2.57 -11.60 12.26
C PRO A 188 -2.98 -10.13 12.47
N ASP A 189 -3.14 -9.38 11.39
CA ASP A 189 -3.57 -7.98 11.36
C ASP A 189 -5.10 -7.79 11.55
N HIS A 190 -5.88 -8.87 11.64
CA HIS A 190 -7.33 -8.78 11.82
C HIS A 190 -7.69 -8.25 13.21
N LEU A 191 -8.71 -7.40 13.34
CA LEU A 191 -9.06 -6.80 14.63
C LEU A 191 -10.12 -7.60 15.38
N VAL A 192 -9.82 -7.90 16.64
CA VAL A 192 -10.64 -8.69 17.56
C VAL A 192 -10.87 -7.94 18.87
N TRP A 193 -12.04 -8.09 19.47
CA TRP A 193 -12.27 -7.58 20.82
C TRP A 193 -11.75 -8.58 21.86
N VAL A 194 -11.12 -8.06 22.91
CA VAL A 194 -10.65 -8.87 24.05
C VAL A 194 -11.26 -8.40 25.36
N GLU A 195 -11.48 -9.34 26.29
CA GLU A 195 -12.11 -9.07 27.57
C GLU A 195 -11.33 -8.01 28.36
N GLY A 196 -12.07 -7.10 29.00
CA GLY A 196 -11.48 -6.03 29.81
C GLY A 196 -10.84 -4.87 29.02
N LYS A 197 -10.82 -4.90 27.68
CA LYS A 197 -10.38 -3.77 26.85
C LYS A 197 -11.56 -3.06 26.20
N ALA A 198 -11.54 -1.73 26.25
CA ALA A 198 -12.55 -0.88 25.63
C ALA A 198 -12.42 -0.77 24.09
N GLN A 199 -11.31 -1.25 23.51
CA GLN A 199 -10.96 -1.12 22.09
C GLN A 199 -10.45 -2.46 21.54
N PRO A 200 -10.69 -2.79 20.25
CA PRO A 200 -10.18 -4.00 19.64
C PRO A 200 -8.66 -3.94 19.45
N ILE A 201 -8.01 -5.10 19.40
CA ILE A 201 -6.57 -5.25 19.17
C ILE A 201 -6.30 -6.18 17.99
N GLN A 202 -5.07 -6.21 17.47
CA GLN A 202 -4.71 -7.15 16.41
C GLN A 202 -4.80 -8.59 16.90
N PHE A 203 -5.23 -9.48 16.02
CA PHE A 203 -5.46 -10.89 16.33
C PHE A 203 -4.14 -11.60 16.65
N GLY A 204 -3.05 -11.23 15.97
CA GLY A 204 -1.70 -11.67 16.26
C GLY A 204 -1.23 -11.26 17.65
N ASP A 205 -1.53 -10.03 18.06
CA ASP A 205 -1.19 -9.52 19.39
C ASP A 205 -2.01 -10.23 20.46
N ALA A 206 -3.32 -10.39 20.25
CA ALA A 206 -4.20 -11.13 21.16
C ALA A 206 -3.71 -12.56 21.38
N ALA A 207 -3.31 -13.25 20.30
CA ALA A 207 -2.75 -14.59 20.36
C ALA A 207 -1.38 -14.63 21.07
N SER A 208 -0.52 -13.64 20.82
CA SER A 208 0.85 -13.59 21.37
C SER A 208 0.86 -13.22 22.86
N CYS A 209 -0.06 -12.37 23.31
CA CYS A 209 -0.17 -11.96 24.71
C CYS A 209 -1.16 -12.80 25.53
N GLY A 210 -1.83 -13.79 24.92
CA GLY A 210 -2.79 -14.67 25.59
C GLY A 210 -4.07 -13.96 26.05
N ALA A 211 -4.48 -12.87 25.38
CA ALA A 211 -5.69 -12.13 25.74
C ALA A 211 -6.95 -12.90 25.31
N HIS A 212 -7.96 -12.96 26.19
CA HIS A 212 -9.21 -13.67 25.90
C HIS A 212 -10.12 -12.87 24.96
N LEU A 213 -10.58 -13.50 23.87
CA LEU A 213 -11.42 -12.82 22.88
C LEU A 213 -12.87 -12.73 23.37
N VAL A 214 -13.49 -11.55 23.25
CA VAL A 214 -14.88 -11.30 23.63
C VAL A 214 -15.81 -12.25 22.88
N GLN A 215 -16.58 -13.00 23.67
CA GLN A 215 -17.48 -14.03 23.18
C GLN A 215 -18.94 -13.55 23.20
N THR A 216 -19.56 -13.53 22.03
CA THR A 216 -20.93 -13.00 21.83
C THR A 216 -21.90 -14.05 21.27
N GLY A 217 -21.48 -15.32 21.16
CA GLY A 217 -22.30 -16.45 20.72
C GLY A 217 -21.84 -17.81 21.27
N THR A 218 -22.58 -18.88 20.95
CA THR A 218 -22.27 -20.27 21.35
C THR A 218 -21.16 -20.86 20.46
N ALA A 219 -20.02 -21.19 21.05
CA ALA A 219 -18.83 -21.67 20.33
C ALA A 219 -18.86 -23.18 20.05
N ILE A 220 -18.28 -23.58 18.91
CA ILE A 220 -17.81 -24.95 18.66
C ILE A 220 -16.29 -24.94 18.86
N ARG A 221 -15.77 -25.75 19.78
CA ARG A 221 -14.32 -25.90 20.00
C ARG A 221 -13.69 -26.67 18.83
N LEU A 222 -12.76 -26.04 18.12
CA LEU A 222 -11.80 -26.71 17.25
C LEU A 222 -10.38 -26.41 17.78
N GLY A 223 -9.59 -27.48 17.92
CA GLY A 223 -8.31 -27.47 18.62
C GLY A 223 -7.09 -27.08 17.77
N GLU A 224 -6.03 -26.77 18.52
CA GLU A 224 -4.60 -26.55 18.21
C GLU A 224 -4.19 -25.55 17.10
N ASN A 225 -3.31 -24.62 17.53
CA ASN A 225 -2.67 -23.56 16.74
C ASN A 225 -1.92 -24.12 15.53
N HIS A 226 -2.38 -23.82 14.33
CA HIS A 226 -1.67 -24.09 13.09
C HIS A 226 -1.57 -22.82 12.25
N GLN A 227 -0.35 -22.48 11.83
CA GLN A 227 -0.13 -21.52 10.75
C GLN A 227 -0.43 -22.20 9.40
N ARG A 228 -1.32 -21.61 8.62
CA ARG A 228 -1.69 -22.06 7.27
C ARG A 228 -2.00 -20.84 6.40
N THR A 229 -1.92 -21.02 5.09
CA THR A 229 -2.53 -20.08 4.12
C THR A 229 -4.01 -20.40 3.95
N ALA A 230 -4.88 -19.39 4.03
CA ALA A 230 -6.32 -19.55 3.82
C ALA A 230 -6.88 -18.48 2.89
N ARG A 231 -7.95 -18.84 2.18
CA ARG A 231 -8.81 -17.90 1.44
C ARG A 231 -9.41 -16.93 2.43
N LEU A 232 -9.52 -15.67 2.06
CA LEU A 232 -9.89 -14.59 2.97
C LEU A 232 -11.16 -13.88 2.54
N TYR A 233 -12.05 -13.59 3.48
CA TYR A 233 -13.30 -12.89 3.33
C TYR A 233 -13.41 -11.71 4.29
N ASP A 234 -14.50 -10.97 4.22
CA ASP A 234 -14.84 -9.86 5.10
C ASP A 234 -16.32 -9.50 4.88
N ILE A 235 -16.93 -8.67 5.72
CA ILE A 235 -18.32 -8.23 5.54
C ILE A 235 -18.44 -6.71 5.54
N ARG A 236 -18.77 -6.13 4.39
CA ARG A 236 -18.85 -4.67 4.22
C ARG A 236 -19.96 -4.08 5.09
N ASN A 237 -19.68 -2.95 5.73
CA ASN A 237 -20.63 -2.12 6.48
C ASN A 237 -21.58 -2.89 7.43
N ALA A 238 -21.05 -3.79 8.25
CA ALA A 238 -21.81 -4.53 9.26
C ALA A 238 -22.30 -3.61 10.39
N GLY A 239 -23.51 -3.06 10.23
CA GLY A 239 -24.11 -2.15 11.19
C GLY A 239 -23.36 -0.84 11.43
N LYS A 240 -23.94 -0.02 12.32
CA LYS A 240 -23.39 1.29 12.73
C LYS A 240 -22.08 1.17 13.50
N HIS A 241 -21.83 0.02 14.13
CA HIS A 241 -20.64 -0.28 14.91
C HIS A 241 -19.56 -1.03 14.12
N HIS A 242 -19.81 -1.34 12.84
CA HIS A 242 -18.82 -1.91 11.93
C HIS A 242 -18.19 -3.22 12.44
N ARG A 243 -18.98 -4.01 13.15
CA ARG A 243 -18.55 -5.24 13.81
C ARG A 243 -19.59 -6.32 13.68
N PHE A 244 -19.15 -7.56 13.77
CA PHE A 244 -20.02 -8.72 13.65
C PHE A 244 -19.37 -9.91 14.34
N THR A 245 -20.18 -10.92 14.67
CA THR A 245 -19.73 -12.10 15.39
C THR A 245 -19.32 -13.20 14.41
N VAL A 246 -18.09 -13.69 14.54
CA VAL A 246 -17.50 -14.75 13.74
C VAL A 246 -16.88 -15.81 14.65
N SER A 247 -17.28 -17.06 14.46
CA SER A 247 -16.87 -18.20 15.28
C SER A 247 -17.11 -17.97 16.77
N GLY A 248 -18.20 -17.27 17.11
CA GLY A 248 -18.57 -16.88 18.47
C GLY A 248 -17.77 -15.70 19.04
N LYS A 249 -16.83 -15.13 18.27
CA LYS A 249 -15.98 -14.01 18.69
C LYS A 249 -16.37 -12.74 17.96
N LEU A 250 -16.30 -11.61 18.66
CA LEU A 250 -16.61 -10.32 18.05
C LEU A 250 -15.40 -9.84 17.22
N VAL A 251 -15.62 -9.54 15.94
CA VAL A 251 -14.58 -9.13 14.97
C VAL A 251 -15.01 -7.92 14.15
N HIS A 252 -14.05 -7.08 13.76
CA HIS A 252 -14.33 -5.82 13.05
C HIS A 252 -14.32 -6.05 11.54
N ASN A 253 -15.18 -5.39 10.78
CA ASN A 253 -15.12 -5.48 9.31
C ASN A 253 -14.04 -4.60 8.66
N CYS A 254 -13.46 -5.04 7.53
CA CYS A 254 -12.51 -4.25 6.73
C CYS A 254 -13.01 -3.99 5.29
N GLY A 255 -13.20 -2.72 4.92
CA GLY A 255 -13.43 -2.31 3.53
C GLY A 255 -12.12 -2.23 2.71
N TYR A 256 -12.18 -2.37 1.39
CA TYR A 256 -11.05 -2.02 0.49
C TYR A 256 -11.49 -0.90 -0.48
N GLY A 257 -10.53 -0.07 -0.90
CA GLY A 257 -10.74 1.10 -1.78
C GLY A 257 -10.15 2.40 -1.21
N GLY A 258 -9.07 2.30 -0.43
CA GLY A 258 -8.65 3.34 0.50
C GLY A 258 -9.71 3.57 1.57
N SER A 259 -9.96 2.56 2.41
CA SER A 259 -11.02 2.56 3.43
C SER A 259 -10.42 2.52 4.84
N VAL A 260 -11.21 2.71 5.90
CA VAL A 260 -10.76 2.64 7.31
C VAL A 260 -9.75 1.54 7.65
N GLY A 261 -9.95 0.30 7.19
CA GLY A 261 -9.05 -0.83 7.50
C GLY A 261 -7.63 -0.64 6.97
N ALA A 262 -7.50 0.19 5.95
CA ALA A 262 -6.27 0.62 5.34
C ALA A 262 -5.43 1.52 6.23
N LEU A 263 -6.09 2.53 6.81
CA LEU A 263 -5.48 3.46 7.76
C LEU A 263 -5.00 2.71 9.00
N LYS A 264 -5.77 1.71 9.47
CA LYS A 264 -5.44 0.90 10.64
C LYS A 264 -4.19 0.01 10.44
N ALA A 265 -4.07 -0.69 9.30
CA ALA A 265 -2.94 -1.57 9.01
C ALA A 265 -1.58 -0.86 8.87
N PHE A 266 -1.63 0.46 8.74
CA PHE A 266 -0.45 1.31 8.73
C PHE A 266 -0.23 2.06 10.05
N GLY A 267 -0.94 1.70 11.13
CA GLY A 267 -0.69 2.27 12.45
C GLY A 267 -1.39 3.60 12.70
N ALA A 268 -2.52 3.89 12.04
CA ALA A 268 -3.36 5.06 12.35
C ALA A 268 -3.78 5.12 13.83
N LEU A 269 -4.12 3.96 14.41
CA LEU A 269 -4.51 3.84 15.82
C LEU A 269 -3.29 3.97 16.75
N GLU A 270 -2.15 3.38 16.37
CA GLU A 270 -0.86 3.52 17.05
C GLU A 270 -0.35 4.98 17.03
N SER A 271 -0.75 5.74 16.01
CA SER A 271 -0.48 7.17 15.86
C SER A 271 -1.51 8.07 16.58
N GLY A 272 -2.34 7.49 17.45
CA GLY A 272 -3.28 8.20 18.32
C GLY A 272 -4.60 8.65 17.68
N MET A 273 -5.00 8.15 16.50
CA MET A 273 -6.34 8.41 15.96
C MET A 273 -7.38 7.48 16.55
N LYS A 274 -8.61 7.98 16.71
CA LYS A 274 -9.75 7.15 17.10
C LYS A 274 -10.34 6.47 15.88
N GLU A 275 -10.77 5.25 16.07
CA GLU A 275 -11.30 4.37 15.03
C GLU A 275 -12.54 4.95 14.31
N GLU A 276 -13.33 5.72 15.04
CA GLU A 276 -14.50 6.47 14.59
C GLU A 276 -14.14 7.58 13.58
N GLU A 277 -12.91 8.10 13.61
CA GLU A 277 -12.45 9.21 12.77
C GLU A 277 -12.05 8.73 11.37
N LEU A 278 -11.73 7.45 11.20
CA LEU A 278 -11.11 6.93 9.98
C LEU A 278 -12.05 6.90 8.77
N LYS A 279 -13.35 6.65 8.97
CA LYS A 279 -14.33 6.64 7.86
C LYS A 279 -14.63 8.06 7.38
N PRO A 280 -14.93 9.01 8.26
CA PRO A 280 -14.95 10.43 7.91
C PRO A 280 -13.69 10.89 7.18
N LEU A 281 -12.51 10.42 7.56
CA LEU A 281 -11.25 10.79 6.89
C LEU A 281 -11.16 10.27 5.44
N VAL A 282 -11.59 9.03 5.19
CA VAL A 282 -11.66 8.47 3.84
C VAL A 282 -12.68 9.21 2.98
N ASP A 283 -13.87 9.46 3.53
CA ASP A 283 -14.95 10.13 2.83
C ASP A 283 -14.57 11.61 2.56
N ALA A 284 -13.92 12.28 3.51
CA ALA A 284 -13.33 13.61 3.35
C ALA A 284 -12.23 13.63 2.30
N TRP A 285 -11.35 12.61 2.25
CA TRP A 285 -10.35 12.51 1.19
C TRP A 285 -11.01 12.37 -0.19
N ARG A 286 -12.04 11.54 -0.33
CA ARG A 286 -12.75 11.38 -1.60
C ARG A 286 -13.47 12.65 -2.01
N ALA A 287 -14.13 13.32 -1.06
CA ALA A 287 -14.79 14.61 -1.29
C ALA A 287 -13.79 15.71 -1.67
N ALA A 288 -12.58 15.68 -1.10
CA ALA A 288 -11.51 16.61 -1.42
C ALA A 288 -10.79 16.29 -2.74
N ASN A 289 -10.96 15.09 -3.30
CA ASN A 289 -10.29 14.63 -4.53
C ASN A 289 -11.28 14.07 -5.56
N PRO A 290 -12.30 14.85 -5.95
CA PRO A 290 -13.39 14.36 -6.81
C PRO A 290 -12.88 13.93 -8.18
N HIS A 291 -11.89 14.62 -8.76
CA HIS A 291 -11.39 14.26 -10.08
C HIS A 291 -10.58 12.96 -10.06
N ILE A 292 -9.91 12.65 -8.94
CA ILE A 292 -9.25 11.34 -8.77
C ILE A 292 -10.28 10.21 -8.69
N VAL A 293 -11.36 10.41 -7.94
CA VAL A 293 -12.46 9.43 -7.87
C VAL A 293 -13.12 9.25 -9.24
N ASP A 294 -13.38 10.34 -9.95
CA ASP A 294 -13.91 10.30 -11.32
C ASP A 294 -12.96 9.58 -12.28
N PHE A 295 -11.66 9.81 -12.15
CA PHE A 295 -10.64 9.13 -12.95
C PHE A 295 -10.66 7.61 -12.72
N TRP A 296 -10.79 7.15 -11.47
CA TRP A 296 -10.92 5.73 -11.15
C TRP A 296 -12.09 5.07 -11.90
N TRP A 297 -13.26 5.71 -11.88
CA TRP A 297 -14.46 5.16 -12.51
C TRP A 297 -14.48 5.37 -14.02
N ALA A 298 -13.81 6.41 -14.53
CA ALA A 298 -13.60 6.58 -15.96
C ALA A 298 -12.70 5.47 -16.52
N VAL A 299 -11.65 5.08 -15.79
CA VAL A 299 -10.81 3.92 -16.13
C VAL A 299 -11.59 2.62 -16.02
N ASP A 300 -12.43 2.45 -14.99
CA ASP A 300 -13.29 1.27 -14.85
C ASP A 300 -14.22 1.09 -16.07
N ARG A 301 -14.95 2.15 -16.43
CA ARG A 301 -15.85 2.16 -17.58
C ARG A 301 -15.10 1.90 -18.87
N ALA A 302 -14.03 2.65 -19.15
CA ALA A 302 -13.24 2.49 -20.37
C ALA A 302 -12.68 1.07 -20.54
N ALA A 303 -12.18 0.47 -19.45
CA ALA A 303 -11.68 -0.90 -19.47
C ALA A 303 -12.82 -1.91 -19.69
N LYS A 304 -13.97 -1.74 -19.04
CA LYS A 304 -15.14 -2.63 -19.21
C LYS A 304 -15.67 -2.56 -20.64
N ASP A 305 -15.88 -1.36 -21.18
CA ASP A 305 -16.40 -1.13 -22.53
C ASP A 305 -15.46 -1.74 -23.58
N CYS A 306 -14.15 -1.52 -23.44
CA CYS A 306 -13.12 -2.13 -24.27
C CYS A 306 -13.20 -3.66 -24.29
N ILE A 307 -13.43 -4.30 -23.13
CA ILE A 307 -13.54 -5.76 -23.02
C ILE A 307 -14.85 -6.27 -23.64
N LYS A 308 -15.98 -5.60 -23.38
CA LYS A 308 -17.31 -6.00 -23.86
C LYS A 308 -17.40 -5.90 -25.38
N GLU A 309 -17.00 -4.76 -25.92
CA GLU A 309 -17.11 -4.45 -27.34
C GLU A 309 -15.95 -5.04 -28.16
N ARG A 310 -14.90 -5.55 -27.49
CA ARG A 310 -13.63 -5.94 -28.10
C ARG A 310 -13.06 -4.83 -29.00
N SER A 311 -13.19 -3.60 -28.50
CA SER A 311 -12.89 -2.38 -29.25
C SER A 311 -11.69 -1.66 -28.64
N LYS A 312 -11.45 -0.44 -29.13
CA LYS A 312 -10.49 0.49 -28.56
C LYS A 312 -11.26 1.60 -27.85
N THR A 313 -10.97 1.83 -26.57
CA THR A 313 -11.51 2.96 -25.81
C THR A 313 -10.37 3.84 -25.30
N VAL A 314 -10.68 5.08 -24.96
CA VAL A 314 -9.69 6.05 -24.48
C VAL A 314 -10.28 6.85 -23.33
N THR A 315 -9.49 7.08 -22.30
CA THR A 315 -9.82 8.01 -21.22
C THR A 315 -8.55 8.62 -20.66
N HIS A 316 -8.56 9.93 -20.36
CA HIS A 316 -7.42 10.64 -19.76
C HIS A 316 -6.07 10.43 -20.48
N GLY A 317 -6.08 10.29 -21.82
CA GLY A 317 -4.87 10.03 -22.62
C GLY A 317 -4.33 8.60 -22.52
N ILE A 318 -5.06 7.69 -21.86
CA ILE A 318 -4.76 6.27 -21.73
C ILE A 318 -5.67 5.50 -22.67
N GLN A 319 -5.10 4.61 -23.47
CA GLN A 319 -5.85 3.81 -24.43
C GLN A 319 -6.01 2.38 -23.94
N PHE A 320 -7.21 1.83 -24.07
CA PHE A 320 -7.51 0.43 -23.78
C PHE A 320 -7.77 -0.25 -25.12
N ILE A 321 -7.05 -1.34 -25.39
CA ILE A 321 -7.06 -2.02 -26.69
C ILE A 321 -7.26 -3.51 -26.46
N CYS A 322 -8.38 -4.06 -26.92
CA CYS A 322 -8.59 -5.50 -26.95
C CYS A 322 -8.11 -6.08 -28.29
N GLN A 323 -7.04 -6.85 -28.27
CA GLN A 323 -6.46 -7.47 -29.47
C GLN A 323 -5.90 -8.87 -29.13
N SER A 324 -6.14 -9.84 -30.01
CA SER A 324 -5.56 -11.20 -29.94
C SER A 324 -5.72 -11.89 -28.56
N GLY A 325 -6.88 -11.71 -27.92
CA GLY A 325 -7.16 -12.31 -26.61
C GLY A 325 -6.45 -11.64 -25.43
N MET A 326 -5.91 -10.43 -25.60
CA MET A 326 -5.36 -9.59 -24.55
C MET A 326 -6.09 -8.24 -24.51
N MET A 327 -6.19 -7.64 -23.32
CA MET A 327 -6.44 -6.21 -23.17
C MET A 327 -5.10 -5.55 -22.88
N PHE A 328 -4.74 -4.55 -23.67
CA PHE A 328 -3.61 -3.68 -23.42
C PHE A 328 -4.10 -2.36 -22.86
N ILE A 329 -3.43 -1.86 -21.82
CA ILE A 329 -3.52 -0.48 -21.39
C ILE A 329 -2.27 0.21 -21.93
N GLU A 330 -2.42 1.03 -22.97
CA GLU A 330 -1.35 1.84 -23.54
C GLU A 330 -1.27 3.18 -22.80
N LEU A 331 -0.11 3.40 -22.18
CA LEU A 331 0.21 4.59 -21.40
C LEU A 331 0.63 5.74 -22.34
N PRO A 332 0.60 7.01 -21.88
CA PRO A 332 1.08 8.15 -22.67
C PRO A 332 2.53 8.01 -23.16
N SER A 333 3.36 7.24 -22.48
CA SER A 333 4.73 6.89 -22.88
C SER A 333 4.81 5.94 -24.11
N GLY A 334 3.67 5.41 -24.58
CA GLY A 334 3.57 4.36 -25.59
C GLY A 334 3.74 2.93 -25.04
N ARG A 335 4.10 2.80 -23.75
CA ARG A 335 4.24 1.49 -23.11
C ARG A 335 2.89 0.82 -22.90
N ARG A 336 2.81 -0.50 -23.12
CA ARG A 336 1.59 -1.30 -22.95
C ARG A 336 1.66 -2.22 -21.74
N LEU A 337 0.62 -2.17 -20.89
CA LEU A 337 0.39 -3.13 -19.81
C LEU A 337 -0.56 -4.22 -20.32
N ALA A 338 -0.13 -5.48 -20.30
CA ALA A 338 -0.90 -6.59 -20.85
C ALA A 338 -1.74 -7.31 -19.79
N TYR A 339 -3.00 -7.56 -20.12
CA TYR A 339 -3.96 -8.34 -19.33
C TYR A 339 -4.48 -9.49 -20.18
N ALA A 340 -4.05 -10.72 -19.86
CA ALA A 340 -4.33 -11.89 -20.69
C ALA A 340 -5.76 -12.42 -20.49
N LYS A 341 -6.44 -12.77 -21.60
CA LYS A 341 -7.81 -13.34 -21.61
C LYS A 341 -8.78 -12.53 -20.72
N PRO A 342 -8.90 -11.21 -20.95
CA PRO A 342 -9.75 -10.35 -20.16
C PRO A 342 -11.23 -10.73 -20.39
N ARG A 343 -12.05 -10.64 -19.35
CA ARG A 343 -13.49 -10.89 -19.40
C ARG A 343 -14.20 -10.00 -18.40
N ILE A 344 -15.43 -9.62 -18.73
CA ILE A 344 -16.37 -9.17 -17.71
C ILE A 344 -16.77 -10.41 -16.92
N GLY A 345 -16.50 -10.37 -15.63
CA GLY A 345 -17.04 -11.30 -14.67
C GLY A 345 -18.08 -10.59 -13.81
N GLU A 346 -18.69 -11.36 -12.94
CA GLU A 346 -19.42 -10.84 -11.81
C GLU A 346 -18.41 -10.70 -10.66
N ASN A 347 -18.33 -9.54 -10.03
CA ASN A 347 -17.71 -9.46 -8.71
C ASN A 347 -18.59 -10.27 -7.74
N LYS A 348 -18.03 -10.56 -6.58
CA LYS A 348 -18.72 -11.34 -5.55
C LYS A 348 -19.89 -10.60 -4.88
N PHE A 349 -20.26 -9.41 -5.37
CA PHE A 349 -21.38 -8.57 -4.92
C PHE A 349 -22.49 -8.44 -5.99
N GLY A 350 -22.44 -9.24 -7.05
CA GLY A 350 -23.42 -9.19 -8.14
C GLY A 350 -23.22 -8.04 -9.14
N GLY A 351 -22.19 -7.22 -8.95
CA GLY A 351 -21.83 -6.14 -9.86
C GLY A 351 -20.82 -6.57 -10.91
N GLU A 352 -20.74 -5.85 -12.02
CA GLU A 352 -19.75 -6.17 -13.06
C GLU A 352 -18.31 -5.92 -12.59
N SER A 353 -17.42 -6.86 -12.88
CA SER A 353 -15.99 -6.80 -12.56
C SER A 353 -15.12 -7.13 -13.76
N ILE A 354 -13.88 -6.65 -13.73
CA ILE A 354 -12.89 -6.97 -14.75
C ILE A 354 -12.10 -8.17 -14.25
N THR A 355 -12.04 -9.23 -15.04
CA THR A 355 -11.22 -10.41 -14.71
C THR A 355 -10.24 -10.70 -15.83
N TYR A 356 -9.07 -11.24 -15.51
CA TYR A 356 -8.06 -11.66 -16.50
C TYR A 356 -7.22 -12.80 -15.92
N MET A 357 -6.48 -13.50 -16.78
CA MET A 357 -5.54 -14.54 -16.38
C MET A 357 -4.19 -13.93 -15.97
N GLY A 358 -3.66 -14.34 -14.83
CA GLY A 358 -2.31 -13.94 -14.40
C GLY A 358 -1.77 -14.83 -13.30
N LEU A 359 -0.51 -14.60 -12.93
CA LEU A 359 0.11 -15.28 -11.80
C LEU A 359 -0.38 -14.68 -10.48
N ASN A 360 -0.74 -15.56 -9.56
CA ASN A 360 -1.04 -15.21 -8.18
C ASN A 360 0.25 -15.13 -7.33
N THR A 361 0.10 -14.84 -6.03
CA THR A 361 1.23 -14.78 -5.08
C THR A 361 1.97 -16.12 -4.97
N ALA A 362 1.27 -17.24 -5.15
CA ALA A 362 1.84 -18.59 -5.22
C ALA A 362 2.42 -18.96 -6.60
N LYS A 363 2.60 -18.00 -7.52
CA LYS A 363 3.09 -18.20 -8.90
C LYS A 363 2.26 -19.21 -9.71
N LYS A 364 0.98 -19.40 -9.39
CA LYS A 364 0.03 -20.20 -10.18
C LYS A 364 -0.78 -19.30 -11.10
N TRP A 365 -1.07 -19.81 -12.30
CA TRP A 365 -1.96 -19.13 -13.25
C TRP A 365 -3.41 -19.25 -12.79
N GLU A 366 -4.04 -18.12 -12.48
CA GLU A 366 -5.44 -18.06 -12.07
C GLU A 366 -6.16 -16.87 -12.71
N ARG A 367 -7.49 -16.88 -12.61
CA ARG A 367 -8.32 -15.73 -12.98
C ARG A 367 -8.34 -14.75 -11.81
N ILE A 368 -7.81 -13.56 -12.04
CA ILE A 368 -7.67 -12.51 -11.03
C ILE A 368 -8.71 -11.42 -11.31
N GLU A 369 -9.41 -11.00 -10.26
CA GLU A 369 -10.34 -9.89 -10.28
C GLU A 369 -9.62 -8.52 -10.20
N SER A 370 -10.21 -7.53 -10.86
CA SER A 370 -9.77 -6.15 -10.91
C SER A 370 -10.94 -5.20 -11.16
N TYR A 371 -10.67 -3.92 -10.94
CA TYR A 371 -11.62 -2.82 -11.01
C TYR A 371 -10.84 -1.51 -11.19
N GLY A 372 -11.53 -0.41 -11.51
CA GLY A 372 -10.96 0.91 -11.84
C GLY A 372 -9.78 1.35 -10.97
N PRO A 373 -9.98 1.56 -9.65
CA PRO A 373 -8.90 1.93 -8.72
C PRO A 373 -7.65 1.06 -8.79
N LYS A 374 -7.79 -0.27 -8.90
CA LYS A 374 -6.64 -1.21 -9.04
C LYS A 374 -5.94 -1.07 -10.39
N LEU A 375 -6.68 -0.78 -11.46
CA LEU A 375 -6.07 -0.47 -12.76
C LEU A 375 -5.35 0.88 -12.70
N VAL A 376 -5.93 1.89 -12.04
CA VAL A 376 -5.30 3.20 -11.84
C VAL A 376 -4.02 3.08 -11.03
N GLU A 377 -3.98 2.27 -9.96
CA GLU A 377 -2.75 1.96 -9.23
C GLU A 377 -1.67 1.44 -10.19
N ASN A 378 -1.99 0.43 -11.01
CA ASN A 378 -1.03 -0.13 -11.96
C ASN A 378 -0.57 0.91 -13.02
N ILE A 379 -1.49 1.75 -13.50
CA ILE A 379 -1.19 2.83 -14.46
C ILE A 379 -0.23 3.84 -13.82
N THR A 380 -0.54 4.33 -12.62
CA THR A 380 0.28 5.29 -11.87
C THR A 380 1.67 4.71 -11.62
N GLN A 381 1.77 3.51 -11.06
CA GLN A 381 3.04 2.85 -10.78
C GLN A 381 3.87 2.59 -12.06
N ALA A 382 3.21 2.27 -13.17
CA ALA A 382 3.89 2.04 -14.44
C ALA A 382 4.42 3.35 -15.06
N ILE A 383 3.64 4.43 -15.01
CA ILE A 383 4.06 5.76 -15.49
C ILE A 383 5.20 6.30 -14.61
N SER A 384 5.14 6.14 -13.27
CA SER A 384 6.26 6.49 -12.39
C SER A 384 7.54 5.75 -12.76
N ARG A 385 7.44 4.48 -13.13
CA ARG A 385 8.59 3.70 -13.62
C ARG A 385 9.09 4.19 -14.99
N ASP A 386 8.19 4.57 -15.90
CA ASP A 386 8.59 5.13 -17.19
C ASP A 386 9.30 6.49 -17.03
N ILE A 387 8.89 7.29 -16.05
CA ILE A 387 9.55 8.54 -15.67
C ILE A 387 10.94 8.26 -15.09
N LEU A 388 11.08 7.28 -14.19
CA LEU A 388 12.39 6.87 -13.69
C LEU A 388 13.32 6.43 -14.83
N CYS A 389 12.83 5.62 -15.76
CA CYS A 389 13.63 5.23 -16.93
C CYS A 389 14.04 6.43 -17.78
N TYR A 390 13.19 7.45 -17.93
CA TYR A 390 13.55 8.69 -18.62
C TYR A 390 14.63 9.49 -17.85
N ALA A 391 14.52 9.58 -16.52
CA ALA A 391 15.54 10.22 -15.68
C ALA A 391 16.90 9.49 -15.79
N MET A 392 16.91 8.15 -15.76
CA MET A 392 18.11 7.35 -15.98
C MET A 392 18.74 7.62 -17.36
N GLN A 393 17.93 7.81 -18.41
CA GLN A 393 18.45 8.18 -19.74
C GLN A 393 19.02 9.59 -19.77
N THR A 394 18.45 10.53 -19.00
CA THR A 394 18.97 11.90 -18.86
C THR A 394 20.33 11.88 -18.16
N LEU A 395 20.45 11.07 -17.11
CA LEU A 395 21.64 10.92 -16.27
C LEU A 395 22.61 9.83 -16.76
N LYS A 396 22.44 9.33 -17.99
CA LYS A 396 23.23 8.20 -18.54
C LYS A 396 24.74 8.45 -18.65
N HIS A 397 25.16 9.70 -18.49
CA HIS A 397 26.55 10.14 -18.50
C HIS A 397 27.21 10.05 -17.11
N MET A 398 26.43 9.75 -16.08
CA MET A 398 26.91 9.49 -14.72
C MET A 398 26.87 7.99 -14.42
N ASP A 399 27.66 7.55 -13.43
CA ASP A 399 27.72 6.15 -13.03
C ASP A 399 26.53 5.81 -12.10
N ILE A 400 25.37 5.49 -12.68
CA ILE A 400 24.22 4.96 -11.93
C ILE A 400 24.55 3.53 -11.46
N VAL A 401 24.86 3.37 -10.18
CA VAL A 401 25.29 2.08 -9.60
C VAL A 401 24.14 1.24 -9.08
N ALA A 402 23.03 1.87 -8.69
CA ALA A 402 21.84 1.18 -8.22
C ALA A 402 20.60 2.08 -8.30
N HIS A 403 19.43 1.47 -8.15
CA HIS A 403 18.18 2.20 -7.98
C HIS A 403 17.22 1.40 -7.07
N VAL A 404 16.46 2.11 -6.25
CA VAL A 404 15.55 1.52 -5.25
C VAL A 404 14.19 2.19 -5.36
N HIS A 405 13.21 1.50 -5.95
CA HIS A 405 11.93 2.11 -6.33
C HIS A 405 12.13 3.32 -7.26
N ASP A 406 11.86 4.52 -6.79
CA ASP A 406 12.02 5.83 -7.43
C ASP A 406 13.35 6.53 -7.13
N GLU A 407 14.18 5.94 -6.27
CA GLU A 407 15.51 6.42 -5.89
C GLU A 407 16.59 5.96 -6.88
N LEU A 408 17.49 6.87 -7.27
CA LEU A 408 18.73 6.61 -8.00
C LEU A 408 19.93 6.77 -7.09
N ILE A 409 20.87 5.83 -7.16
CA ILE A 409 22.16 5.87 -6.46
C ILE A 409 23.23 6.03 -7.53
N ILE A 410 23.93 7.16 -7.48
CA ILE A 410 24.94 7.55 -8.46
C ILE A 410 26.29 7.63 -7.75
N GLU A 411 27.28 6.92 -8.27
CA GLU A 411 28.67 7.10 -7.86
C GLU A 411 29.30 8.21 -8.70
N CYS A 412 29.91 9.21 -8.07
CA CYS A 412 30.48 10.35 -8.79
C CYS A 412 31.70 10.94 -8.09
N GLU A 413 32.42 11.82 -8.79
CA GLU A 413 33.50 12.61 -8.20
C GLU A 413 32.95 13.58 -7.14
N GLU A 414 33.80 13.97 -6.19
CA GLU A 414 33.44 14.89 -5.09
C GLU A 414 32.91 16.25 -5.58
N CYS A 415 33.34 16.69 -6.76
CA CYS A 415 32.93 17.96 -7.36
C CYS A 415 31.51 17.95 -7.96
N ALA A 416 30.89 16.78 -8.13
CA ALA A 416 29.55 16.68 -8.70
C ALA A 416 28.50 17.31 -7.77
N SER A 417 27.59 18.07 -8.36
CA SER A 417 26.53 18.80 -7.66
C SER A 417 25.26 17.96 -7.51
N LEU A 418 24.83 17.72 -6.27
CA LEU A 418 23.51 17.14 -5.97
C LEU A 418 22.37 17.91 -6.65
N SER A 419 22.41 19.25 -6.63
CA SER A 419 21.37 20.08 -7.25
C SER A 419 21.25 19.81 -8.75
N ASP A 420 22.37 19.67 -9.45
CA ASP A 420 22.37 19.42 -10.89
C ASP A 420 21.81 18.03 -11.22
N VAL A 421 22.06 17.04 -10.36
CA VAL A 421 21.46 15.70 -10.47
C VAL A 421 19.96 15.76 -10.27
N CYS A 422 19.50 16.43 -9.21
CA CYS A 422 18.08 16.60 -8.91
C CYS A 422 17.34 17.35 -10.05
N ASP A 423 17.93 18.42 -10.57
CA ASP A 423 17.37 19.20 -11.69
C ASP A 423 17.25 18.37 -12.96
N GLN A 424 18.25 17.52 -13.24
CA GLN A 424 18.23 16.61 -14.38
C GLN A 424 17.22 15.48 -14.20
N MET A 425 17.13 14.91 -12.99
CA MET A 425 16.16 13.88 -12.64
C MET A 425 14.72 14.41 -12.73
N ALA A 426 14.49 15.66 -12.34
CA ALA A 426 13.20 16.32 -12.36
C ALA A 426 12.75 16.81 -13.75
N ARG A 427 13.50 16.55 -14.83
CA ARG A 427 13.08 16.93 -16.19
C ARG A 427 11.86 16.15 -16.64
N THR A 428 10.78 16.86 -16.92
CA THR A 428 9.53 16.25 -17.41
C THR A 428 9.71 15.69 -18.83
N PRO A 429 9.40 14.40 -19.06
CA PRO A 429 9.44 13.82 -20.40
C PRO A 429 8.51 14.55 -21.39
N PRO A 430 8.85 14.63 -22.69
CA PRO A 430 8.02 15.32 -23.68
C PRO A 430 6.57 14.81 -23.77
N TRP A 431 6.35 13.52 -23.51
CA TRP A 431 5.03 12.88 -23.51
C TRP A 431 4.20 13.16 -22.24
N ALA A 432 4.81 13.71 -21.18
CA ALA A 432 4.17 13.98 -19.88
C ALA A 432 3.93 15.49 -19.66
N LYS A 433 3.58 16.23 -20.71
CA LYS A 433 3.45 17.70 -20.64
C LYS A 433 2.51 18.12 -19.50
N GLY A 434 2.97 19.07 -18.69
CA GLY A 434 2.23 19.59 -17.52
C GLY A 434 2.36 18.77 -16.24
N LEU A 435 3.06 17.62 -16.26
CA LEU A 435 3.46 16.93 -15.05
C LEU A 435 4.61 17.69 -14.37
N LEU A 436 4.39 18.11 -13.13
CA LEU A 436 5.37 18.82 -12.31
C LEU A 436 6.17 17.80 -11.51
N LEU A 437 7.37 17.48 -11.99
CA LEU A 437 8.32 16.61 -11.29
C LEU A 437 9.20 17.43 -10.35
N CYS A 438 9.66 16.78 -9.28
CA CYS A 438 10.59 17.33 -8.32
C CYS A 438 11.39 16.15 -7.76
N ALA A 439 12.70 16.34 -7.63
CA ALA A 439 13.60 15.38 -7.02
C ALA A 439 14.31 16.07 -5.85
N ASP A 440 14.61 15.28 -4.82
CA ASP A 440 15.37 15.69 -3.66
C ASP A 440 16.34 14.57 -3.31
N GLY A 441 17.37 14.84 -2.51
CA GLY A 441 18.39 13.85 -2.25
C GLY A 441 19.43 14.29 -1.25
N PHE A 442 20.46 13.46 -1.10
CA PHE A 442 21.59 13.73 -0.22
C PHE A 442 22.87 13.10 -0.77
N GLU A 443 23.99 13.60 -0.28
CA GLU A 443 25.32 13.07 -0.57
C GLU A 443 25.78 12.19 0.60
N CYS A 444 26.45 11.07 0.31
CA CYS A 444 26.95 10.19 1.36
C CYS A 444 28.22 9.43 0.94
N SER A 445 29.05 9.11 1.93
CA SER A 445 30.26 8.28 1.79
C SER A 445 29.98 6.78 1.94
N PHE A 446 28.76 6.43 2.33
CA PHE A 446 28.24 5.06 2.36
C PHE A 446 26.72 5.11 2.19
N TYR A 447 26.15 4.08 1.58
CA TYR A 447 24.72 4.06 1.33
C TYR A 447 23.92 3.96 2.64
N GLN A 448 23.02 4.90 2.84
CA GLN A 448 22.08 4.95 3.96
C GLN A 448 20.71 5.41 3.45
N LYS A 449 19.67 5.27 4.27
CA LYS A 449 18.35 5.80 3.97
C LYS A 449 17.97 6.84 5.01
N ASP A 450 17.67 8.06 4.54
CA ASP A 450 17.14 9.16 5.36
C ASP A 450 15.69 8.92 5.83
#